data_AF-A0A484ID13-F1
#
_entry.id   AF-A0A484ID13-F1
#
_cell.length_a   1.000
_cell.length_b   1.000
_cell.length_c   1.000
_cell.angle_alpha   90.00
_cell.angle_beta   90.00
_cell.angle_gamma   90.00
#
_symmetry.space_group_name_H-M   'P 1'
#
loop_
_entity.id
_entity.type
_entity.pdbx_description
1 polymer ?
#
loop_
_entity_poly.entity_id
_entity_poly.type
_entity_poly.pdbx_seq_one_letter_code
_entity_poly.pdbx_strand_id
1 'polypeptide(L)'
;MLKRKSKRLDNRYRLPILFTIAVPALALFLCIGVTILNETIYFVNAQQGNITKTGIFNYTQTDTSGNSDWINTGNWSLTESPTVVLTFDAVINMTKPDGSESHEHAVSDLSIPYAPIITETNSTIIRGTTTLTMNDGLFFSKVPTTITLSEKNISVYFDPSKIGTHFGNQSIAGFMT
;
A
#
# COMPACT_ATOMS: atom_id res chain seq x y z
N MET A 1 -69.67 -51.50 41.57
CA MET A 1 -68.28 -51.82 41.19
C MET A 1 -67.80 -50.74 40.21
N LEU A 2 -66.86 -49.87 40.62
CA LEU A 2 -66.51 -48.62 39.93
C LEU A 2 -65.79 -48.82 38.58
N LYS A 3 -66.23 -48.13 37.53
CA LYS A 3 -65.51 -48.00 36.24
C LYS A 3 -64.64 -46.72 36.27
N ARG A 4 -63.32 -46.89 36.36
CA ARG A 4 -62.33 -45.79 36.33
C ARG A 4 -62.13 -45.33 34.88
N LYS A 5 -62.61 -44.12 34.53
CA LYS A 5 -62.33 -43.49 33.22
C LYS A 5 -60.88 -42.97 33.21
N SER A 6 -60.05 -43.55 32.34
CA SER A 6 -58.71 -43.04 32.00
C SER A 6 -58.83 -41.73 31.22
N LYS A 7 -58.28 -40.63 31.75
CA LYS A 7 -58.08 -39.39 30.99
C LYS A 7 -56.82 -39.55 30.15
N ARG A 8 -57.01 -39.77 28.84
CA ARG A 8 -55.98 -39.59 27.82
C ARG A 8 -55.60 -38.10 27.81
N LEU A 9 -54.38 -37.77 28.24
CA LEU A 9 -53.81 -36.44 28.07
C LEU A 9 -53.52 -36.25 26.58
N ASP A 10 -54.31 -35.37 25.94
CA ASP A 10 -54.23 -35.06 24.52
C ASP A 10 -52.92 -34.29 24.25
N ASN A 11 -51.98 -34.92 23.55
CA ASN A 11 -50.61 -34.41 23.29
C ASN A 11 -50.57 -33.32 22.20
N ARG A 12 -51.71 -32.69 21.89
CA ARG A 12 -51.89 -31.80 20.73
C ARG A 12 -51.33 -30.38 20.92
N TYR A 13 -50.88 -30.05 22.13
CA TYR A 13 -50.32 -28.72 22.45
C TYR A 13 -48.79 -28.66 22.45
N ARG A 14 -48.08 -29.78 22.21
CA ARG A 14 -46.59 -29.78 22.22
C ARG A 14 -45.93 -29.37 20.89
N LEU A 15 -46.63 -29.50 19.76
CA LEU A 15 -46.08 -29.09 18.46
C LEU A 15 -46.09 -27.56 18.19
N PRO A 16 -47.14 -26.77 18.53
CA PRO A 16 -47.16 -25.36 18.15
C PRO A 16 -46.26 -24.48 19.02
N ILE A 17 -45.97 -24.90 20.26
CA ILE A 17 -45.11 -24.16 21.20
C ILE A 17 -43.62 -24.27 20.80
N LEU A 18 -43.20 -25.40 20.21
CA LEU A 18 -41.84 -25.55 19.70
C LEU A 18 -41.55 -24.60 18.53
N PHE A 19 -42.54 -24.37 17.67
CA PHE A 19 -42.40 -23.49 16.50
C PHE A 19 -42.46 -21.99 16.84
N THR A 20 -43.16 -21.57 17.90
CA THR A 20 -43.27 -20.15 18.27
C THR A 20 -42.00 -19.60 18.92
N ILE A 21 -41.16 -20.45 19.52
CA ILE A 21 -39.92 -20.05 20.20
C ILE A 21 -38.69 -20.26 19.30
N ALA A 22 -38.72 -21.26 18.41
CA ALA A 22 -37.58 -21.58 17.54
C ALA A 22 -37.31 -20.52 16.46
N VAL A 23 -38.36 -19.92 15.87
CA VAL A 23 -38.22 -18.90 14.82
C VAL A 23 -37.61 -17.57 15.32
N PRO A 24 -38.05 -16.97 16.46
CA PRO A 24 -37.42 -15.75 16.96
C PRO A 24 -36.00 -15.98 17.49
N ALA A 25 -35.71 -17.16 18.06
CA ALA A 25 -34.35 -17.48 18.50
C ALA A 25 -33.36 -17.54 17.32
N LEU A 26 -33.75 -18.18 16.21
CA LEU A 26 -32.91 -18.26 15.01
C LEU A 26 -32.64 -16.89 14.37
N ALA A 27 -33.66 -16.01 14.34
CA ALA A 27 -33.50 -14.64 13.84
C ALA A 27 -32.53 -13.81 14.71
N LEU A 28 -32.58 -13.99 16.03
CA LEU A 28 -31.67 -13.32 16.95
C LEU A 28 -30.22 -13.80 16.75
N PHE A 29 -30.00 -15.11 16.59
CA PHE A 29 -28.68 -15.66 16.29
C PHE A 29 -28.13 -15.19 14.94
N LEU A 30 -28.97 -15.02 13.93
CA LEU A 30 -28.56 -14.50 12.63
C LEU A 30 -28.13 -13.02 12.72
N CYS A 31 -28.90 -12.18 13.43
CA CYS A 31 -28.56 -10.78 13.64
C CYS A 31 -27.28 -10.59 14.47
N ILE A 32 -27.09 -11.40 15.52
CA ILE A 32 -25.87 -11.41 16.33
C ILE A 32 -24.67 -11.88 15.48
N GLY A 33 -24.84 -12.91 14.64
CA GLY A 33 -23.81 -13.37 13.73
C GLY A 33 -23.38 -12.30 12.72
N VAL A 34 -24.33 -11.60 12.09
CA VAL A 34 -24.05 -10.53 11.12
C VAL A 34 -23.37 -9.33 11.79
N THR A 35 -23.76 -8.97 13.02
CA THR A 35 -23.11 -7.87 13.75
C THR A 35 -21.69 -8.21 14.20
N ILE A 36 -21.44 -9.42 14.72
CA ILE A 36 -20.09 -9.88 15.09
C ILE A 36 -19.17 -9.98 13.85
N LEU A 37 -19.69 -10.45 12.72
CA LEU A 37 -18.93 -10.51 11.46
C LEU A 37 -18.61 -9.11 10.92
N ASN A 38 -19.54 -8.17 10.99
CA ASN A 38 -19.28 -6.80 10.58
C ASN A 38 -18.24 -6.13 11.48
N GLU A 39 -18.35 -6.24 12.81
CA GLU A 39 -17.38 -5.62 13.72
C GLU A 39 -15.97 -6.20 13.55
N THR A 40 -15.83 -7.50 13.35
CA THR A 40 -14.52 -8.12 13.10
C THR A 40 -13.87 -7.63 11.80
N ILE A 41 -14.64 -7.36 10.74
CA ILE A 41 -14.12 -6.76 9.49
C ILE A 41 -13.61 -5.32 9.73
N TYR A 42 -14.29 -4.54 10.59
CA TYR A 42 -13.80 -3.21 10.96
C TYR A 42 -12.53 -3.28 11.82
N PHE A 43 -12.41 -4.24 12.73
CA PHE A 43 -11.21 -4.40 13.57
C PHE A 43 -9.98 -4.88 12.78
N VAL A 44 -10.14 -5.76 11.77
CA VAL A 44 -9.02 -6.22 10.94
C VAL A 44 -8.38 -5.05 10.15
N ASN A 45 -9.19 -4.11 9.66
CA ASN A 45 -8.67 -2.90 8.98
C ASN A 45 -8.06 -1.87 9.95
N ALA A 46 -8.48 -1.85 11.21
CA ALA A 46 -7.97 -0.91 12.23
C ALA A 46 -6.65 -1.37 12.90
N GLN A 47 -6.20 -2.61 12.68
CA GLN A 47 -4.99 -3.16 13.29
C GLN A 47 -3.80 -3.35 12.34
N GLN A 48 -3.92 -3.05 11.04
CA GLN A 48 -2.76 -3.09 10.16
C GLN A 48 -1.82 -1.94 10.56
N GLY A 49 -0.65 -2.24 11.13
CA GLY A 49 0.36 -1.21 11.39
C GLY A 49 0.86 -0.58 10.09
N ASN A 50 1.52 0.58 10.17
CA ASN A 50 2.23 1.13 9.03
C ASN A 50 3.26 0.10 8.52
N ILE A 51 3.28 -0.15 7.22
CA ILE A 51 4.24 -1.05 6.58
C ILE A 51 5.31 -0.19 5.94
N THR A 52 6.55 -0.31 6.40
CA THR A 52 7.69 0.34 5.76
C THR A 52 8.44 -0.66 4.91
N LYS A 53 8.55 -0.36 3.61
CA LYS A 53 9.42 -1.05 2.64
C LYS A 53 10.71 -0.24 2.51
N THR A 54 11.85 -0.91 2.48
CA THR A 54 13.16 -0.26 2.32
C THR A 54 13.96 -0.94 1.24
N GLY A 55 14.98 -0.24 0.73
CA GLY A 55 15.92 -0.86 -0.20
C GLY A 55 17.00 0.08 -0.68
N ILE A 56 17.67 -0.35 -1.75
CA ILE A 56 18.85 0.31 -2.30
C ILE A 56 18.64 0.58 -3.79
N PHE A 57 18.95 1.79 -4.23
CA PHE A 57 19.14 2.12 -5.64
C PHE A 57 20.48 1.57 -6.13
N ASN A 58 20.47 0.99 -7.33
CA ASN A 58 21.67 0.54 -8.01
C ASN A 58 21.39 0.57 -9.51
N TYR A 59 21.68 1.70 -10.15
CA TYR A 59 21.31 1.93 -11.54
C TYR A 59 22.35 2.77 -12.29
N THR A 60 22.76 2.29 -13.46
CA THR A 60 23.59 3.04 -14.39
C THR A 60 22.70 3.76 -15.40
N GLN A 61 22.68 5.09 -15.33
CA GLN A 61 22.09 5.95 -16.36
C GLN A 61 22.99 5.99 -17.59
N THR A 62 22.38 6.00 -18.77
CA THR A 62 23.10 6.18 -20.04
C THR A 62 22.86 7.54 -20.68
N ASP A 63 23.83 8.01 -21.45
CA ASP A 63 23.68 9.17 -22.32
C ASP A 63 22.77 8.85 -23.53
N THR A 64 22.57 9.82 -24.42
CA THR A 64 21.78 9.65 -25.66
C THR A 64 22.35 8.65 -26.65
N SER A 65 23.63 8.32 -26.52
CA SER A 65 24.34 7.34 -27.35
C SER A 65 24.37 5.95 -26.71
N GLY A 66 23.84 5.80 -25.50
CA GLY A 66 23.80 4.55 -24.75
C GLY A 66 25.05 4.27 -23.91
N ASN A 67 26.01 5.20 -23.83
CA ASN A 67 27.18 5.04 -22.98
C ASN A 67 26.81 5.33 -21.53
N SER A 68 27.51 4.71 -20.57
CA SER A 68 27.32 5.01 -19.15
C SER A 68 27.67 6.47 -18.86
N ASP A 69 26.73 7.21 -18.28
CA ASP A 69 26.90 8.62 -17.95
C ASP A 69 26.97 8.84 -16.44
N TRP A 70 26.10 8.18 -15.67
CA TRP A 70 26.06 8.30 -14.22
C TRP A 70 25.73 6.95 -13.56
N ILE A 71 26.36 6.68 -12.43
CA ILE A 71 26.04 5.55 -11.55
C ILE A 71 25.26 6.10 -10.36
N ASN A 72 24.03 5.60 -10.18
CA ASN A 72 23.09 6.03 -9.15
C ASN A 72 23.00 4.95 -8.08
N THR A 73 23.31 5.33 -6.85
CA THR A 73 23.25 4.46 -5.67
C THR A 73 22.56 5.16 -4.52
N GLY A 74 22.22 4.44 -3.46
CA GLY A 74 21.72 5.03 -2.22
C GLY A 74 20.49 4.31 -1.69
N ASN A 75 19.88 4.83 -0.63
CA ASN A 75 18.82 4.14 0.08
C ASN A 75 17.48 4.79 -0.19
N TRP A 76 16.42 4.00 -0.13
CA TRP A 76 15.05 4.50 -0.18
C TRP A 76 14.20 3.81 0.87
N SER A 77 13.15 4.51 1.30
CA SER A 77 12.12 3.99 2.19
C SER A 77 10.75 4.47 1.71
N LEU A 78 9.77 3.58 1.79
CA LEU A 78 8.39 3.87 1.45
C LEU A 78 7.50 3.31 2.56
N THR A 79 6.74 4.17 3.22
CA THR A 79 5.85 3.76 4.30
C THR A 79 4.41 3.87 3.85
N GLU A 80 3.67 2.77 3.96
CA GLU A 80 2.24 2.67 3.65
C GLU A 80 1.45 2.61 4.96
N SER A 81 0.47 3.50 5.12
CA SER A 81 -0.49 3.47 6.24
C SER A 81 -1.84 2.90 5.79
N PRO A 82 -2.63 2.23 6.66
CA PRO A 82 -3.94 1.65 6.31
C PRO A 82 -4.93 2.67 5.73
N THR A 83 -4.73 3.96 6.04
CA THR A 83 -5.61 5.05 5.64
C THR A 83 -4.99 5.99 4.60
N VAL A 84 -4.00 5.53 3.81
CA VAL A 84 -3.50 6.23 2.61
C VAL A 84 -2.54 7.41 2.88
N VAL A 85 -1.72 7.34 3.93
CA VAL A 85 -0.49 8.16 3.96
C VAL A 85 0.64 7.32 3.43
N LEU A 86 1.14 7.71 2.24
CA LEU A 86 2.38 7.20 1.68
C LEU A 86 3.48 8.23 1.90
N THR A 87 4.52 7.88 2.66
CA THR A 87 5.78 8.64 2.62
C THR A 87 6.75 7.94 1.71
N PHE A 88 7.56 8.72 0.99
CA PHE A 88 8.69 8.22 0.23
C PHE A 88 9.87 9.15 0.47
N ASP A 89 10.91 8.59 1.05
CA ASP A 89 12.14 9.28 1.38
C ASP A 89 13.30 8.51 0.78
N ALA A 90 14.24 9.21 0.14
CA ALA A 90 15.40 8.57 -0.44
C ALA A 90 16.63 9.47 -0.47
N VAL A 91 17.80 8.84 -0.54
CA VAL A 91 19.07 9.49 -0.85
C VAL A 91 19.61 8.84 -2.11
N ILE A 92 19.97 9.65 -3.10
CA ILE A 92 20.54 9.22 -4.38
C ILE A 92 21.91 9.85 -4.54
N ASN A 93 22.94 9.03 -4.46
CA ASN A 93 24.32 9.37 -4.79
C ASN A 93 24.56 9.08 -6.27
N MET A 94 24.92 10.11 -7.02
CA MET A 94 25.34 9.97 -8.41
C MET A 94 26.84 10.17 -8.52
N THR A 95 27.50 9.34 -9.31
CA THR A 95 28.94 9.47 -9.58
C THR A 95 29.22 9.13 -11.04
N LYS A 96 30.10 9.89 -11.68
CA LYS A 96 30.57 9.57 -13.03
C LYS A 96 31.32 8.23 -13.02
N PRO A 97 31.23 7.40 -14.08
CA PRO A 97 31.96 6.14 -14.14
C PRO A 97 33.48 6.26 -13.95
N ASP A 98 34.06 7.40 -14.31
CA ASP A 98 35.49 7.72 -14.15
C ASP A 98 35.83 8.38 -12.80
N GLY A 99 34.83 8.66 -11.96
CA GLY A 99 34.99 9.31 -10.66
C GLY A 99 35.27 10.82 -10.71
N SER A 100 35.18 11.45 -11.89
CA SER A 100 35.47 12.88 -12.06
C SER A 100 34.49 13.80 -11.32
N GLU A 101 33.24 13.38 -11.17
CA GLU A 101 32.19 14.14 -10.50
C GLU A 101 31.32 13.24 -9.63
N SER A 102 30.84 13.80 -8.52
CA SER A 102 29.82 13.19 -7.67
C SER A 102 28.88 14.25 -7.08
N HIS A 103 27.64 13.85 -6.85
CA HIS A 103 26.67 14.65 -6.11
C HIS A 103 25.64 13.76 -5.42
N GLU A 104 24.96 14.31 -4.44
CA GLU A 104 23.93 13.61 -3.66
C GLU A 104 22.62 14.40 -3.72
N HIS A 105 21.51 13.65 -3.77
CA HIS A 105 20.15 14.14 -3.78
C HIS A 105 19.37 13.56 -2.63
N ALA A 106 18.64 14.38 -1.89
CA ALA A 106 17.60 13.95 -0.98
C ALA A 106 16.23 14.10 -1.65
N VAL A 107 15.45 13.02 -1.64
CA VAL A 107 14.06 12.96 -2.11
C VAL A 107 13.14 12.89 -0.90
N SER A 108 12.12 13.73 -0.85
CA SER A 108 11.18 13.81 0.28
C SER A 108 9.82 14.37 -0.16
N ASP A 109 8.93 14.59 0.82
CA ASP A 109 7.64 15.27 0.64
C ASP A 109 6.75 14.68 -0.46
N LEU A 110 6.69 13.35 -0.56
CA LEU A 110 5.78 12.70 -1.50
C LEU A 110 4.33 13.13 -1.22
N SER A 111 3.72 13.77 -2.22
CA SER A 111 2.32 14.15 -2.22
C SER A 111 1.60 13.44 -3.35
N ILE A 112 0.61 12.61 -3.01
CA ILE A 112 -0.18 11.82 -3.96
C ILE A 112 -1.59 12.42 -4.11
N PRO A 113 -2.00 12.85 -5.33
CA PRO A 113 -3.34 13.38 -5.55
C PRO A 113 -4.42 12.28 -5.66
N TYR A 114 -4.02 11.03 -5.90
CA TYR A 114 -4.91 9.90 -6.13
C TYR A 114 -4.39 8.63 -5.44
N ALA A 115 -5.27 7.66 -5.26
CA ALA A 115 -4.88 6.35 -4.73
C ALA A 115 -3.88 5.63 -5.66
N PRO A 116 -2.94 4.83 -5.11
CA PRO A 116 -2.06 3.98 -5.89
C PRO A 116 -2.83 3.02 -6.81
N ILE A 117 -2.24 2.72 -7.97
CA ILE A 117 -2.83 1.80 -8.96
C ILE A 117 -2.11 0.45 -8.83
N ILE A 118 -2.88 -0.62 -8.59
CA ILE A 118 -2.37 -2.00 -8.63
C ILE A 118 -2.61 -2.55 -10.03
N THR A 119 -1.57 -3.08 -10.67
CA THR A 119 -1.62 -3.67 -12.01
C THR A 119 -1.86 -5.18 -11.96
N GLU A 120 -2.23 -5.77 -13.10
CA GLU A 120 -2.39 -7.23 -13.27
C GLU A 120 -1.11 -8.03 -12.96
N THR A 121 0.05 -7.38 -13.03
CA THR A 121 1.37 -7.96 -12.73
C THR A 121 1.79 -7.82 -11.27
N ASN A 122 0.86 -7.53 -10.35
CA ASN A 122 1.12 -7.23 -8.94
C ASN A 122 2.13 -6.08 -8.74
N SER A 123 2.20 -5.14 -9.68
CA SER A 123 2.97 -3.92 -9.52
C SER A 123 2.08 -2.82 -8.94
N THR A 124 2.63 -2.02 -8.03
CA THR A 124 1.97 -0.82 -7.50
C THR A 124 2.60 0.41 -8.13
N ILE A 125 1.79 1.20 -8.83
CA ILE A 125 2.19 2.47 -9.44
C ILE A 125 1.66 3.61 -8.58
N ILE A 126 2.59 4.44 -8.10
CA ILE A 126 2.32 5.63 -7.31
C ILE A 126 2.72 6.84 -8.14
N ARG A 127 1.77 7.76 -8.35
CA ARG A 127 2.00 9.02 -9.06
C ARG A 127 1.72 10.16 -8.11
N GLY A 128 2.67 11.09 -8.05
CA GLY A 128 2.56 12.24 -7.17
C GLY A 128 3.61 13.28 -7.51
N THR A 129 3.96 14.06 -6.51
CA THR A 129 5.08 15.00 -6.60
C THR A 129 5.99 14.86 -5.40
N THR A 130 7.28 15.06 -5.59
CA THR A 130 8.29 15.06 -4.51
C THR A 130 9.04 16.39 -4.46
N THR A 131 9.78 16.58 -3.37
CA THR A 131 10.83 17.58 -3.24
C THR A 131 12.18 16.90 -3.46
N LEU A 132 13.03 17.54 -4.28
CA LEU A 132 14.43 17.15 -4.48
C LEU A 132 15.33 18.23 -3.90
N THR A 133 16.27 17.86 -3.05
CA THR A 133 17.29 18.77 -2.49
C THR A 133 18.68 18.26 -2.84
N MET A 134 19.53 19.16 -3.31
CA MET A 134 20.93 18.89 -3.61
C MET A 134 21.85 19.44 -2.51
N ASN A 135 23.04 18.84 -2.36
CA ASN A 135 24.00 19.26 -1.34
C ASN A 135 24.57 20.68 -1.53
N ASP A 136 24.41 21.27 -2.72
CA ASP A 136 24.76 22.67 -3.01
C ASP A 136 23.67 23.67 -2.56
N GLY A 137 22.57 23.18 -1.98
CA GLY A 137 21.43 23.97 -1.51
C GLY A 137 20.37 24.26 -2.58
N LEU A 138 20.57 23.78 -3.81
CA LEU A 138 19.57 23.88 -4.87
C LEU A 138 18.46 22.86 -4.60
N PHE A 139 17.19 23.29 -4.71
CA PHE A 139 16.07 22.39 -4.50
C PHE A 139 14.95 22.62 -5.51
N PHE A 140 14.28 21.53 -5.89
CA PHE A 140 13.12 21.54 -6.77
C PHE A 140 11.91 21.02 -6.01
N SER A 141 10.86 21.82 -5.95
CA SER A 141 9.61 21.43 -5.30
C SER A 141 8.55 21.00 -6.31
N LYS A 142 7.69 20.09 -5.85
CA LYS A 142 6.56 19.55 -6.62
C LYS A 142 7.02 18.97 -7.96
N VAL A 143 8.09 18.18 -7.95
CA VAL A 143 8.61 17.48 -9.14
C VAL A 143 7.71 16.29 -9.43
N PRO A 144 7.05 16.22 -10.60
CA PRO A 144 6.21 15.06 -10.91
C PRO A 144 7.03 13.78 -10.84
N THR A 145 6.57 12.84 -10.03
CA THR A 145 7.31 11.62 -9.70
C THR A 145 6.41 10.41 -9.91
N THR A 146 6.94 9.39 -10.59
CA THR A 146 6.29 8.08 -10.72
C THR A 146 7.16 7.04 -10.04
N ILE A 147 6.61 6.37 -9.03
CA ILE A 147 7.25 5.26 -8.32
C ILE A 147 6.52 3.98 -8.74
N THR A 148 7.26 2.99 -9.21
CA THR A 148 6.75 1.67 -9.55
C THR A 148 7.40 0.65 -8.61
N LEU A 149 6.59 -0.01 -7.81
CA LEU A 149 7.00 -1.09 -6.92
C LEU A 149 6.55 -2.42 -7.49
N SER A 150 7.46 -3.39 -7.59
CA SER A 150 7.14 -4.80 -7.80
C SER A 150 7.58 -5.62 -6.59
N GLU A 151 7.46 -6.95 -6.64
CA GLU A 151 7.76 -7.83 -5.50
C GLU A 151 9.16 -7.62 -4.90
N LYS A 152 10.16 -7.28 -5.73
CA LYS A 152 11.56 -7.14 -5.28
C LYS A 152 12.26 -5.88 -5.78
N ASN A 153 11.62 -5.10 -6.64
CA ASN A 153 12.25 -3.97 -7.30
C ASN A 153 11.45 -2.69 -7.10
N ILE A 154 12.17 -1.58 -7.16
CA ILE A 154 11.61 -0.25 -7.28
C ILE A 154 12.14 0.41 -8.55
N SER A 155 11.32 1.25 -9.16
CA SER A 155 11.74 2.17 -10.20
C SER A 155 11.14 3.54 -9.91
N VAL A 156 11.98 4.59 -9.91
CA VAL A 156 11.55 5.96 -9.63
C VAL A 156 11.90 6.84 -10.82
N TYR A 157 10.89 7.46 -11.41
CA TYR A 157 11.02 8.40 -12.51
C TYR A 157 10.68 9.82 -12.03
N PHE A 158 11.60 10.75 -12.27
CA PHE A 158 11.41 12.17 -12.04
C PHE A 158 11.18 12.87 -13.38
N ASP A 159 10.06 13.55 -13.53
CA ASP A 159 9.70 14.20 -14.79
C ASP A 159 10.64 15.40 -15.08
N PRO A 160 11.26 15.44 -16.27
CA PRO A 160 12.25 16.45 -16.62
C PRO A 160 11.65 17.87 -16.78
N SER A 161 10.33 18.02 -16.85
CA SER A 161 9.66 19.33 -17.03
C SER A 161 10.01 20.37 -15.97
N LYS A 162 10.45 19.95 -14.77
CA LYS A 162 10.84 20.86 -13.68
C LYS A 162 12.32 20.88 -13.34
N ILE A 163 13.05 19.84 -13.72
CA ILE A 163 14.45 19.63 -13.34
C ILE A 163 15.37 19.57 -14.56
N GLY A 164 14.84 19.85 -15.75
CA GLY A 164 15.56 19.63 -17.00
C GLY A 164 15.96 18.17 -17.14
N THR A 165 17.14 17.91 -17.68
CA THR A 165 17.66 16.54 -17.89
C THR A 165 18.50 16.03 -16.73
N HIS A 166 18.28 16.52 -15.50
CA HIS A 166 19.17 16.25 -14.35
C HIS A 166 19.33 14.75 -14.02
N PHE A 167 18.24 13.97 -14.05
CA PHE A 167 18.26 12.50 -13.93
C PHE A 167 18.12 11.79 -15.29
N GLY A 168 18.32 12.53 -16.38
CA GLY A 168 17.93 12.08 -17.71
C GLY A 168 16.42 11.83 -17.85
N ASN A 169 16.01 11.34 -19.02
CA ASN A 169 14.65 10.85 -19.25
C ASN A 169 14.57 9.34 -18.94
N GLN A 170 15.02 8.95 -17.74
CA GLN A 170 15.19 7.56 -17.32
C GLN A 170 14.71 7.37 -15.88
N SER A 171 14.24 6.17 -15.57
CA SER A 171 13.89 5.79 -14.20
C SER A 171 15.10 5.23 -13.47
N ILE A 172 15.30 5.64 -12.23
CA ILE A 172 16.33 5.09 -11.34
C ILE A 172 15.79 3.82 -10.70
N ALA A 173 16.46 2.70 -10.96
CA ALA A 173 16.06 1.38 -10.49
C ALA A 173 16.80 0.97 -9.21
N GLY A 174 16.15 0.13 -8.42
CA GLY A 174 16.70 -0.44 -7.19
C GLY A 174 16.02 -1.74 -6.81
N PHE A 175 16.52 -2.35 -5.73
CA PHE A 175 15.95 -3.56 -5.14
C PHE A 175 15.48 -3.29 -3.71
N MET A 176 14.46 -4.03 -3.30
CA MET A 176 13.91 -4.03 -1.95
C MET A 176 14.71 -5.00 -1.07
N THR A 177 14.92 -4.63 0.19
CA THR A 177 15.68 -5.39 1.19
C THR A 177 14.80 -5.87 2.32
#